data_AF-A0A8B3NV30-F1
#
_entry.id   AF-A0A8B3NV30-F1
#
_cell.length_a   1.000
_cell.length_b   1.000
_cell.length_c   1.000
_cell.angle_alpha   90.00
_cell.angle_beta   90.00
_cell.angle_gamma   90.00
#
_symmetry.space_group_name_H-M   'P 1'
#
loop_
_entity.id
_entity.type
_entity.pdbx_description
1 polymer ?
#
loop_
_entity_poly.entity_id
_entity_poly.type
_entity_poly.pdbx_seq_one_letter_code
_entity_poly.pdbx_strand_id
1 'polypeptide(L)'
;MRKHHIFVAAGAALLTIAGCQTKPLSEMSYAESKQYVAQLIDRCQKEGVTSRQEMELCVHQEARADEAKRVNAIATRRAIGRALQAAAASQPRTTTCNRFGNTVNCTTF
;
A
#
# COMPACT_ATOMS: atom_id res chain seq x y z
N MET A 1 35.59 25.70 -1.94
CA MET A 1 34.93 26.25 -3.15
C MET A 1 33.66 25.46 -3.40
N ARG A 2 32.50 26.12 -3.40
CA ARG A 2 31.15 25.55 -3.56
C ARG A 2 30.98 24.92 -4.95
N LYS A 3 30.31 23.77 -5.03
CA LYS A 3 29.61 23.37 -6.26
C LYS A 3 28.33 22.61 -5.92
N HIS A 4 27.22 23.34 -5.98
CA HIS A 4 25.89 22.75 -6.03
C HIS A 4 25.72 22.11 -7.39
N HIS A 5 25.46 20.81 -7.41
CA HIS A 5 24.95 20.11 -8.58
C HIS A 5 23.54 19.61 -8.25
N ILE A 6 22.56 20.48 -8.49
CA ILE A 6 21.18 20.05 -8.72
C ILE A 6 21.20 19.39 -10.10
N PHE A 7 21.22 18.07 -10.13
CA PHE A 7 20.80 17.30 -11.30
C PHE A 7 19.54 16.53 -10.91
N VAL A 8 18.42 17.03 -11.44
CA VAL A 8 17.16 16.32 -11.59
C VAL A 8 17.45 15.04 -12.39
N ALA A 9 17.40 13.89 -11.73
CA ALA A 9 17.28 12.60 -12.37
C ALA A 9 15.93 12.02 -11.94
N ALA A 10 15.07 11.89 -12.94
CA ALA A 10 13.68 11.50 -12.84
C ALA A 10 13.49 10.10 -12.25
N GLY A 11 12.45 9.96 -11.42
CA GLY A 11 11.55 8.81 -11.47
C GLY A 11 12.12 7.47 -11.03
N ALA A 12 12.64 7.36 -9.82
CA ALA A 12 12.76 6.05 -9.17
C ALA A 12 12.74 6.19 -7.65
N ALA A 13 11.98 5.28 -7.03
CA ALA A 13 11.99 4.98 -5.61
C ALA A 13 11.43 6.07 -4.70
N LEU A 14 10.20 5.84 -4.22
CA LEU A 14 9.86 5.75 -2.80
C LEU A 14 8.38 5.33 -2.68
N LEU A 15 8.08 4.11 -3.15
CA LEU A 15 7.00 3.34 -2.53
C LEU A 15 7.52 3.01 -1.14
N THR A 16 7.30 3.90 -0.18
CA THR A 16 7.53 3.62 1.23
C THR A 16 6.64 2.44 1.59
N ILE A 17 7.28 1.27 1.59
CA ILE A 17 6.74 -0.03 1.96
C ILE A 17 6.49 -0.03 3.47
N ALA A 18 5.67 0.89 3.97
CA ALA A 18 5.20 0.85 5.35
C ALA A 18 4.20 -0.31 5.46
N GLY A 19 4.72 -1.53 5.62
CA GLY A 19 3.96 -2.73 5.99
C GLY A 19 3.41 -3.57 4.83
N CYS A 20 4.26 -4.11 3.94
CA CYS A 20 3.85 -5.17 3.01
C CYS A 20 3.70 -6.56 3.65
N GLN A 21 3.79 -6.70 4.97
CA GLN A 21 3.53 -7.95 5.67
C GLN A 21 2.20 -7.91 6.42
N THR A 22 1.10 -7.73 5.70
CA THR A 22 -0.21 -8.19 6.20
C THR A 22 -0.42 -9.62 5.73
N LYS A 23 0.35 -10.57 6.31
CA LYS A 23 0.04 -11.99 6.14
C LYS A 23 -1.39 -12.24 6.62
N PRO A 24 -2.24 -12.98 5.90
CA PRO A 24 -3.58 -13.31 6.38
C PRO A 24 -3.48 -14.10 7.70
N LEU A 25 -4.52 -14.02 8.54
CA LEU A 25 -4.60 -14.73 9.81
C LEU A 25 -4.36 -16.24 9.66
N SER A 26 -4.71 -16.81 8.51
CA SER A 26 -4.51 -18.21 8.13
C SER A 26 -3.05 -18.62 7.91
N GLU A 27 -2.15 -17.67 7.71
CA GLU A 27 -0.72 -17.91 7.44
C GLU A 27 0.18 -17.64 8.67
N MET A 28 -0.42 -17.26 9.81
CA MET A 28 0.33 -17.06 11.04
C MET A 28 0.62 -18.38 11.76
N SER A 29 1.85 -18.53 12.24
CA SER A 29 2.22 -19.61 13.16
C SER A 29 1.50 -19.47 14.50
N TYR A 30 1.43 -20.56 15.27
CA TYR A 30 0.80 -20.55 16.59
C TYR A 30 1.37 -19.45 17.53
N ALA A 31 2.68 -19.20 17.46
CA ALA A 31 3.33 -18.16 18.24
C ALA A 31 2.89 -16.74 17.82
N GLU A 32 2.80 -16.49 16.51
CA GLU A 32 2.34 -15.22 15.96
C GLU A 32 0.86 -14.97 16.29
N SER A 33 0.02 -16.02 16.19
CA SER A 33 -1.40 -15.96 16.57
C SER A 33 -1.59 -15.65 18.05
N LYS A 34 -0.75 -16.20 18.93
CA LYS A 34 -0.79 -15.90 20.37
C LYS A 34 -0.43 -14.44 20.66
N GLN A 35 0.59 -13.91 19.99
CA GLN A 35 0.97 -12.50 20.11
C GLN A 35 -0.12 -11.58 19.56
N TYR A 36 -0.75 -11.95 18.45
CA TYR A 36 -1.84 -11.21 17.84
C TYR A 36 -3.06 -11.11 18.77
N VAL A 37 -3.50 -12.23 19.35
CA VAL A 37 -4.63 -12.23 20.30
C VAL A 37 -4.29 -11.44 21.57
N ALA A 38 -3.05 -11.53 22.07
CA ALA A 38 -2.62 -10.72 23.21
C ALA A 38 -2.72 -9.21 22.94
N GLN A 39 -2.40 -8.76 21.73
CA GLN A 39 -2.56 -7.36 21.33
C GLN A 39 -4.04 -6.94 21.25
N LEU A 40 -4.94 -7.84 20.83
CA LEU A 40 -6.38 -7.58 20.83
C LEU A 40 -6.92 -7.44 22.26
N ILE A 41 -6.50 -8.33 23.16
CA ILE A 41 -6.88 -8.28 24.58
C ILE A 41 -6.41 -6.97 25.23
N ASP A 42 -5.17 -6.55 24.97
CA ASP A 42 -4.64 -5.27 25.50
C ASP A 42 -5.45 -4.07 25.01
N ARG A 43 -5.90 -4.07 23.74
CA ARG A 43 -6.83 -3.05 23.23
C ARG A 43 -8.16 -3.08 23.96
N CYS A 44 -8.78 -4.25 24.08
CA CYS A 44 -10.06 -4.39 24.77
C CYS A 44 -9.98 -3.95 26.25
N GLN A 45 -8.87 -4.25 26.93
CA GLN A 45 -8.64 -3.76 28.30
C GLN A 45 -8.51 -2.24 28.36
N LYS A 46 -7.85 -1.61 27.37
CA LYS A 46 -7.76 -0.15 27.26
C LYS A 46 -9.12 0.52 27.01
N GLU A 47 -10.02 -0.15 26.30
CA GLU A 47 -11.41 0.29 26.12
C GLU A 47 -12.27 0.09 27.39
N GLY A 48 -11.68 -0.44 28.48
CA GLY A 48 -12.35 -0.59 29.77
C GLY A 48 -13.08 -1.93 29.94
N VAL A 49 -12.88 -2.89 29.02
CA VAL A 49 -13.51 -4.20 29.11
C VAL A 49 -12.85 -5.03 30.23
N THR A 50 -13.62 -5.34 31.26
CA THR A 50 -13.13 -6.04 32.47
C THR A 50 -13.78 -7.41 32.67
N SER A 51 -14.99 -7.62 32.12
CA SER A 51 -15.66 -8.92 32.17
C SER A 51 -15.11 -9.88 31.13
N ARG A 52 -14.96 -11.16 31.49
CA ARG A 52 -14.48 -12.21 30.58
C ARG A 52 -15.39 -12.40 29.37
N GLN A 53 -16.71 -12.31 29.56
CA GLN A 53 -17.71 -12.47 28.49
C GLN A 53 -17.64 -11.31 27.50
N GLU A 54 -17.43 -10.11 28.01
CA GLU A 54 -17.30 -8.89 27.21
C GLU A 54 -15.95 -8.84 26.48
N MET A 55 -14.90 -9.38 27.10
CA MET A 55 -13.57 -9.51 26.49
C MET A 55 -13.62 -10.38 25.22
N GLU A 56 -14.33 -11.51 25.27
CA GLU A 56 -14.48 -12.39 24.11
C GLU A 56 -15.19 -11.69 22.96
N LEU A 57 -16.28 -10.96 23.26
CA LEU A 57 -17.02 -10.17 22.27
C LEU A 57 -16.15 -9.06 21.66
N CYS A 58 -15.40 -8.33 22.50
CA CYS A 58 -14.52 -7.27 22.05
C CYS A 58 -13.38 -7.81 21.17
N VAL A 59 -12.71 -8.89 21.58
CA VAL A 59 -11.65 -9.53 20.79
C VAL A 59 -12.19 -10.01 19.46
N HIS A 60 -13.39 -10.60 19.42
CA HIS A 60 -14.04 -11.01 18.16
C HIS A 60 -14.33 -9.83 17.23
N GLN A 61 -14.82 -8.72 17.77
CA GLN A 61 -15.12 -7.52 17.00
C GLN A 61 -13.85 -6.90 16.42
N GLU A 62 -12.82 -6.75 17.25
CA GLU A 62 -11.51 -6.23 16.85
C GLU A 62 -10.82 -7.12 15.81
N ALA A 63 -10.91 -8.45 15.97
CA ALA A 63 -10.39 -9.40 14.99
C ALA A 63 -11.08 -9.26 13.63
N ARG A 64 -12.42 -9.13 13.60
CA ARG A 64 -13.18 -8.89 12.36
C ARG A 64 -12.83 -7.55 11.72
N ALA A 65 -12.68 -6.50 12.52
CA ALA A 65 -12.29 -5.19 12.02
C ALA A 65 -10.87 -5.22 11.42
N ASP A 66 -9.93 -5.92 12.05
CA ASP A 66 -8.57 -6.10 11.53
C ASP A 66 -8.57 -6.94 10.24
N GLU A 67 -9.34 -8.02 10.20
CA GLU A 67 -9.50 -8.84 8.98
C GLU A 67 -10.04 -8.01 7.82
N ALA A 68 -11.09 -7.21 8.05
CA ALA A 68 -11.64 -6.30 7.04
C ALA A 68 -10.59 -5.30 6.54
N LYS A 69 -9.77 -4.73 7.44
CA LYS A 69 -8.63 -3.87 7.06
C LYS A 69 -7.61 -4.60 6.20
N ARG A 70 -7.26 -5.85 6.54
CA ARG A 70 -6.33 -6.67 5.74
C ARG A 70 -6.89 -7.00 4.36
N VAL A 71 -8.16 -7.37 4.26
CA VAL A 71 -8.85 -7.63 2.99
C VAL A 71 -8.88 -6.37 2.13
N ASN A 72 -9.24 -5.22 2.72
CA ASN A 72 -9.23 -3.93 2.02
C ASN A 72 -7.83 -3.56 1.55
N ALA A 73 -6.79 -3.74 2.37
CA ALA A 73 -5.42 -3.49 1.96
C ALA A 73 -4.98 -4.38 0.78
N ILE A 74 -5.38 -5.66 0.76
CA ILE A 74 -5.14 -6.57 -0.37
C ILE A 74 -5.90 -6.09 -1.62
N ALA A 75 -7.17 -5.71 -1.47
CA ALA A 75 -7.99 -5.20 -2.56
C ALA A 75 -7.41 -3.90 -3.15
N THR A 76 -6.99 -2.96 -2.30
CA THR A 76 -6.31 -1.73 -2.70
C THR A 76 -5.00 -2.03 -3.42
N ARG A 77 -4.17 -2.95 -2.91
CA ARG A 77 -2.93 -3.37 -3.61
C ARG A 77 -3.23 -3.96 -4.98
N ARG A 78 -4.28 -4.78 -5.11
CA ARG A 78 -4.72 -5.32 -6.42
C ARG A 78 -5.24 -4.23 -7.35
N ALA A 79 -5.95 -3.24 -6.83
CA ALA A 79 -6.43 -2.10 -7.61
C ALA A 79 -5.25 -1.24 -8.10
N ILE A 80 -4.28 -0.95 -7.23
CA ILE A 80 -3.04 -0.26 -7.59
C ILE A 80 -2.25 -1.07 -8.61
N GLY A 81 -2.13 -2.39 -8.43
CA GLY A 81 -1.46 -3.27 -9.40
C GLY A 81 -2.12 -3.23 -10.78
N ARG A 82 -3.47 -3.27 -10.84
CA ARG A 82 -4.22 -3.11 -12.09
C ARG A 82 -4.06 -1.72 -12.70
N ALA A 83 -4.10 -0.66 -11.88
CA ALA A 83 -3.89 0.71 -12.34
C ALA A 83 -2.47 0.91 -12.87
N LEU A 84 -1.47 0.32 -12.22
CA LEU A 84 -0.07 0.36 -12.65
C LEU A 84 0.14 -0.46 -13.94
N GLN A 85 -0.51 -1.61 -14.08
CA GLN A 85 -0.52 -2.38 -15.32
C GLN A 85 -1.19 -1.62 -16.46
N ALA A 86 -2.31 -0.94 -16.20
CA ALA A 86 -2.98 -0.09 -17.18
C ALA A 86 -2.09 1.12 -17.58
N ALA A 87 -1.42 1.73 -16.61
CA ALA A 87 -0.46 2.82 -16.85
C ALA A 87 0.82 2.35 -17.58
N ALA A 88 1.25 1.11 -17.35
CA ALA A 88 2.36 0.49 -18.09
C ALA A 88 1.94 0.07 -19.51
N ALA A 89 0.67 -0.32 -19.69
CA ALA A 89 0.08 -0.65 -21.00
C ALA A 89 -0.20 0.59 -21.85
N SER A 90 -0.37 1.77 -21.24
CA SER A 90 -0.26 3.04 -21.97
C SER A 90 1.21 3.32 -22.28
N GLN A 91 1.71 2.69 -23.36
CA GLN A 91 3.01 3.00 -23.95
C GLN A 91 3.16 4.52 -24.14
N PRO A 92 4.37 5.08 -23.94
CA PRO A 92 4.62 6.47 -24.32
C PRO A 92 4.43 6.57 -25.83
N ARG A 93 3.34 7.21 -26.26
CA ARG A 93 3.20 7.58 -27.67
C ARG A 93 4.42 8.41 -28.05
N THR A 94 5.17 7.93 -29.04
CA THR A 94 6.43 8.56 -29.41
C THR A 94 6.08 9.78 -30.24
N THR A 95 5.99 10.94 -29.59
CA THR A 95 5.80 12.21 -30.29
C THR A 95 7.12 12.65 -30.87
N THR A 96 7.24 12.59 -32.19
CA THR A 96 8.40 13.12 -32.90
C THR A 96 8.03 14.50 -33.44
N CYS A 97 8.80 15.52 -33.06
CA CYS A 97 8.62 16.87 -33.57
C CYS A 97 9.78 17.23 -34.49
N ASN A 98 9.46 17.54 -35.75
CA ASN A 98 10.41 18.00 -36.75
C ASN A 98 10.19 19.48 -37.03
N ARG A 99 11.27 20.25 -37.08
CA ARG A 99 11.24 21.68 -37.38
C ARG A 99 11.58 21.91 -38.85
N PHE A 100 10.65 22.53 -39.57
CA PHE A 100 10.82 22.95 -40.97
C PHE A 100 10.79 24.48 -41.03
N GLY A 101 11.98 25.10 -41.02
CA GLY A 101 12.13 26.56 -40.95
C GLY A 101 11.57 27.14 -39.64
N ASN A 102 10.56 28.02 -39.75
CA ASN A 102 9.88 28.63 -38.60
C ASN A 102 8.68 27.84 -38.08
N THR A 103 8.36 26.69 -38.69
CA THR A 103 7.21 25.87 -38.29
C THR A 103 7.70 24.58 -37.64
N VAL A 104 7.05 24.16 -36.55
CA VAL A 104 7.27 22.88 -35.88
C VAL A 104 6.07 21.99 -36.16
N ASN A 105 6.31 20.80 -36.71
CA ASN A 105 5.27 19.78 -36.91
C ASN A 105 5.57 18.58 -36.01
N CYS A 106 4.60 18.24 -35.16
CA CYS A 106 4.69 17.12 -34.25
C CYS A 106 3.74 16.02 -34.70
N THR A 107 4.29 14.82 -34.89
CA THR A 107 3.52 13.62 -35.21
C THR A 107 3.62 12.65 -34.04
N THR A 108 2.47 12.18 -33.58
CA THR A 108 2.36 11.21 -32.49
C THR A 108 1.96 9.87 -33.08
N PHE A 109 2.82 8.86 -32.92
CA PHE A 109 2.56 7.47 -33.32
C PHE A 109 2.02 6.66 -32.14
#